data_AF-A0A837ICX7-F1
#
_entry.id   AF-A0A837ICX7-F1
#
_cell.length_a   1.000
_cell.length_b   1.000
_cell.length_c   1.000
_cell.angle_alpha   90.00
_cell.angle_beta   90.00
_cell.angle_gamma   90.00
#
_symmetry.space_group_name_H-M   'P 1'
#
loop_
_entity.id
_entity.type
_entity.pdbx_description
1 polymer ?
#
loop_
_entity_poly.entity_id
_entity_poly.type
_entity_poly.pdbx_seq_one_letter_code
_entity_poly.pdbx_strand_id
1 'polypeptide(L)' 'VSNVLKPAKTASGLTVMVPLFINPGDTIKINTESGEYTGRAN' A
#
# COMPACT_ATOMS: atom_id res chain seq x y z
N VAL A 1 15.39 12.76 -5.70
CA VAL A 1 14.03 12.19 -5.89
C VAL A 1 13.57 11.58 -4.58
N SER A 2 12.75 12.30 -3.82
CA SER A 2 12.25 11.83 -2.52
C SER A 2 11.12 10.83 -2.81
N ASN A 3 11.40 9.53 -2.68
CA ASN A 3 10.37 8.49 -2.81
C ASN A 3 9.45 8.57 -1.59
N VAL A 4 8.48 9.49 -1.62
CA VAL A 4 7.54 9.73 -0.53
C VAL A 4 6.49 8.61 -0.57
N LEU A 5 6.56 7.73 0.42
CA LEU A 5 5.53 6.74 0.70
C LEU A 5 4.51 7.37 1.63
N LYS A 6 3.23 7.13 1.37
CA LYS A 6 2.13 7.53 2.26
C LYS A 6 1.66 6.32 3.08
N PRO A 7 1.39 6.48 4.38
CA PRO A 7 0.73 5.43 5.13
C PRO A 7 -0.71 5.29 4.61
N ALA A 8 -1.04 4.09 4.14
CA ALA A 8 -2.41 3.72 3.78
C ALA A 8 -2.91 2.65 4.74
N LYS A 9 -4.13 2.84 5.23
CA LYS A 9 -4.82 1.83 6.02
C LYS A 9 -5.57 0.91 5.07
N THR A 10 -5.23 -0.37 5.09
CA THR A 10 -5.96 -1.38 4.34
C THR A 10 -7.27 -1.73 5.03
N ALA A 11 -8.21 -2.34 4.30
CA ALA A 11 -9.50 -2.77 4.85
C ALA A 11 -9.35 -3.74 6.03
N SER A 12 -8.26 -4.51 6.08
CA SER A 12 -7.92 -5.38 7.21
C SER A 12 -7.43 -4.63 8.46
N GLY A 13 -7.26 -3.30 8.39
CA GLY A 13 -6.78 -2.48 9.49
C GLY A 13 -5.26 -2.34 9.59
N LEU A 14 -4.49 -3.02 8.73
CA LEU A 14 -3.04 -2.89 8.64
C LEU A 14 -2.66 -1.55 8.00
N THR A 15 -1.74 -0.84 8.64
CA THR A 15 -1.16 0.40 8.11
C THR A 15 0.11 0.06 7.35
N VAL A 16 0.11 0.28 6.04
CA VAL A 16 1.21 -0.08 5.14
C VAL A 16 1.69 1.15 4.38
N MET A 17 2.98 1.20 4.08
CA MET A 17 3.56 2.31 3.33
C MET A 17 3.34 2.09 1.84
N VAL A 18 2.41 2.83 1.23
CA VAL A 18 2.12 2.74 -0.19
C VAL A 18 2.72 3.92 -0.95
N PRO A 19 3.11 3.73 -2.22
CA PRO A 19 3.53 4.84 -3.06
C PRO A 19 2.43 5.89 -3.28
N LEU A 20 2.84 7.13 -3.54
CA LEU A 20 1.94 8.25 -3.82
C LEU A 20 0.93 7.99 -4.96
N PHE A 21 1.28 7.13 -5.91
CA PHE A 21 0.44 6.80 -7.07
C PHE A 21 -0.75 5.87 -6.76
N ILE A 22 -0.83 5.29 -5.57
CA ILE A 22 -1.94 4.44 -5.15
C ILE A 22 -3.12 5.31 -4.72
N ASN A 23 -4.29 5.11 -5.32
CA ASN A 23 -5.50 5.85 -4.98
C ASN A 23 -6.49 4.97 -4.22
N PRO A 24 -7.37 5.53 -3.37
CA PRO A 24 -8.45 4.78 -2.75
C PRO A 24 -9.35 4.18 -3.83
N GLY A 25 -9.52 2.86 -3.82
CA GLY A 25 -10.24 2.08 -4.85
C GLY A 25 -9.33 1.28 -5.78
N ASP A 26 -8.02 1.50 -5.76
CA ASP A 26 -7.02 0.70 -6.48
C ASP A 26 -6.76 -0.61 -5.73
N THR A 27 -6.83 -1.75 -6.41
CA THR A 27 -6.57 -3.06 -5.78
C THR A 27 -5.07 -3.27 -5.69
N ILE A 28 -4.57 -3.23 -4.46
CA ILE A 28 -3.16 -3.47 -4.16
C ILE A 28 -2.96 -4.79 -3.45
N LYS A 29 -1.89 -5.49 -3.80
CA LYS A 29 -1.39 -6.66 -3.07
C LYS A 29 -0.42 -6.18 -2.01
N ILE A 30 -0.74 -6.52 -0.77
CA ILE A 30 0.10 -6.25 0.39
C ILE A 30 0.45 -7.59 1.05
N ASN A 31 1.67 -7.69 1.55
CA ASN A 31 2.08 -8.81 2.39
C ASN A 31 1.60 -8.52 3.83
N THR A 32 0.70 -9.35 4.34
CA THR A 32 0.15 -9.21 5.69
C THR A 32 1.11 -9.61 6.80
N GLU A 33 2.17 -10.36 6.50
CA GLU A 33 3.20 -10.75 7.46
C GLU A 33 4.21 -9.62 7.67
N SER A 34 4.69 -9.00 6.58
CA SER A 34 5.65 -7.89 6.66
C SER A 34 5.00 -6.50 6.73
N GLY A 35 3.70 -6.37 6.38
CA GLY A 35 3.04 -5.08 6.22
C GLY A 35 3.55 -4.28 5.01
N GLU A 36 4.18 -4.96 4.06
CA GLU A 36 4.81 -4.32 2.89
C GLU A 36 3.89 -4.37 1.68
N TYR A 37 3.90 -3.29 0.91
CA TYR A 37 3.24 -3.25 -0.38
C TYR A 37 4.03 -4.11 -1.37
N THR A 38 3.40 -5.16 -1.92
CA THR A 38 4.04 -6.12 -2.83
C THR A 38 3.82 -5.74 -4.30
N GLY A 39 2.71 -5.08 -4.63
CA GLY A 39 2.44 -4.64 -6.00
C GLY A 39 0.97 -4.29 -6.24
N ARG A 40 0.64 -3.83 -7.46
CA ARG A 40 -0.75 -3.69 -7.90
C ARG A 40 -1.28 -5.05 -8.33
N ALA A 41 -2.46 -5.42 -7.87
CA ALA A 41 -3.20 -6.55 -8.42
C ALA A 41 -4.01 -6.00 -9.61
N ASN A 42 -3.48 -6.13 -10.82
CA ASN A 42 -4.28 -5.98 -12.04
C ASN A 42 -4.99 -7.31 -12.32
#